data_AF-A0A933MZF5-F1
#
_entry.id   AF-A0A933MZF5-F1
#
_cell.length_a   1.000
_cell.length_b   1.000
_cell.length_c   1.000
_cell.angle_alpha   90.00
_cell.angle_beta   90.00
_cell.angle_gamma   90.00
#
_symmetry.space_group_name_H-M   'P 1'
#
loop_
_entity.id
_entity.type
_entity.pdbx_description
1 polymer ?
#
loop_
_entity_poly.entity_id
_entity_poly.type
_entity_poly.pdbx_seq_one_letter_code
_entity_poly.pdbx_strand_id
1 'polypeptide(L)' 'MDRIAHVIWELFRVRYRSHSVWYLMQRLGWSCQKPQRRALHRDDDAIAHWKHYIWPHIKKVATTRRDARFSR' A
#
# COMPACT_ATOMS: atom_id res chain seq x y z
N MET A 1 17.20 -10.10 -5.53
CA MET A 1 16.49 -10.96 -4.55
C MET A 1 17.11 -10.86 -3.15
N ASP A 2 18.01 -9.91 -2.94
CA ASP A 2 18.89 -9.87 -1.77
C ASP A 2 18.13 -9.45 -0.50
N ARG A 3 17.08 -8.64 -0.64
CA ARG A 3 16.17 -8.32 0.47
C ARG A 3 15.50 -9.55 1.05
N ILE A 4 14.98 -10.44 0.20
CA ILE A 4 14.30 -11.65 0.65
C ILE A 4 15.32 -12.63 1.24
N ALA A 5 16.48 -12.79 0.61
CA ALA A 5 17.58 -13.59 1.16
C ALA A 5 18.02 -13.10 2.55
N HIS A 6 18.07 -11.78 2.74
CA HIS A 6 18.40 -11.16 4.02
C HIS A 6 17.35 -11.46 5.09
N VAL A 7 16.06 -11.30 4.78
CA VAL A 7 14.96 -11.65 5.71
C VAL A 7 14.99 -13.13 6.09
N ILE A 8 15.26 -14.03 5.13
CA ILE A 8 15.38 -15.46 5.42
C ILE A 8 16.54 -15.74 6.38
N TRP A 9 17.68 -15.07 6.19
CA TRP A 9 18.81 -15.16 7.12
C TRP A 9 18.48 -14.59 8.51
N GLU A 10 17.77 -13.47 8.58
CA GLU A 10 17.40 -12.84 9.84
C GLU A 10 16.47 -13.71 10.69
N LEU A 11 15.47 -14.33 10.06
CA LEU A 11 14.45 -15.10 10.75
C LEU A 11 14.84 -16.56 11.00
N PHE A 12 15.53 -17.19 10.04
CA PHE A 12 15.76 -18.64 10.05
C PHE A 12 17.23 -19.02 10.12
N ARG A 13 18.16 -18.05 10.03
CA ARG A 13 19.62 -18.30 10.01
C ARG A 13 20.06 -19.28 8.90
N VAL A 14 19.29 -19.35 7.81
CA VAL A 14 19.64 -20.13 6.62
C VAL A 14 20.16 -19.19 5.54
N ARG A 15 21.32 -19.51 4.96
CA ARG A 15 21.90 -18.75 3.84
C ARG A 15 21.39 -19.27 2.50
N TYR A 16 20.72 -18.41 1.75
CA TYR A 16 20.40 -18.64 0.34
C TYR A 16 21.21 -17.71 -0.56
N ARG A 17 21.60 -18.21 -1.74
CA ARG A 17 22.11 -17.39 -2.84
C ARG A 17 20.92 -16.71 -3.53
N SER A 18 21.11 -15.51 -4.06
CA SER A 18 20.01 -14.70 -4.62
C SER A 18 19.23 -15.41 -5.74
N HIS A 19 19.89 -16.23 -6.57
CA HIS A 19 19.19 -17.05 -7.58
C HIS A 19 18.39 -18.20 -6.96
N SER A 20 18.89 -18.84 -5.89
CA SER A 20 18.21 -19.97 -5.23
C SER A 20 16.92 -19.55 -4.53
N VAL A 21 16.85 -18.30 -4.05
CA VAL A 21 15.61 -17.71 -3.50
C VAL A 21 14.50 -17.67 -4.56
N TRP A 22 14.84 -17.35 -5.82
CA TRP A 22 13.85 -17.32 -6.88
C TRP A 22 13.21 -18.68 -7.14
N TYR A 23 14.02 -19.75 -7.21
CA TYR A 23 13.51 -21.12 -7.36
C TYR A 23 12.65 -21.55 -6.16
N LEU A 24 13.06 -21.19 -4.94
CA LEU A 24 12.27 -21.46 -3.73
C LEU A 24 10.90 -20.78 -3.80
N MET A 25 10.85 -19.51 -4.19
CA MET A 25 9.60 -18.76 -4.34
C MET A 25 8.68 -19.37 -5.40
N GLN A 26 9.22 -19.79 -6.55
CA GLN A 26 8.43 -20.48 -7.58
C GLN A 26 7.80 -21.78 -7.05
N ARG A 27 8.57 -22.59 -6.31
CA ARG A 27 8.08 -23.83 -5.68
C ARG A 27 6.97 -23.59 -4.66
N LEU A 28 6.98 -22.43 -4.02
CA LEU A 28 5.95 -21.99 -3.08
C LEU A 28 4.75 -21.31 -3.79
N GLY A 29 4.72 -21.27 -5.13
CA GLY A 29 3.63 -20.67 -5.90
C GLY A 29 3.63 -19.14 -5.90
N TRP A 30 4.75 -18.50 -5.52
CA TRP A 30 4.83 -17.04 -5.53
C TRP A 30 4.99 -16.51 -6.95
N SER A 31 4.11 -15.58 -7.32
CA SER A 31 4.21 -14.84 -8.58
C SER A 31 4.98 -13.54 -8.41
N CYS A 32 5.55 -13.01 -9.51
CA CYS A 32 6.23 -11.72 -9.51
C CYS A 32 5.25 -10.61 -9.12
N GLN A 33 5.38 -10.08 -7.91
CA GLN A 33 4.53 -9.00 -7.42
C GLN A 33 4.96 -7.68 -8.06
N LYS A 34 4.07 -7.05 -8.83
CA LYS A 34 4.28 -5.67 -9.26
C LYS A 34 4.11 -4.75 -8.06
N PRO A 35 5.10 -3.91 -7.72
CA PRO A 35 4.89 -2.88 -6.72
C PRO A 35 3.69 -2.02 -7.09
N GLN A 36 2.87 -1.66 -6.10
CA GLN A 36 1.76 -0.76 -6.33
C GLN A 36 2.27 0.55 -6.94
N ARG A 37 1.70 0.96 -8.07
CA ARG A 37 2.07 2.23 -8.71
C ARG A 37 1.70 3.38 -7.79
N ARG A 38 2.72 4.08 -7.27
CA ARG A 38 2.56 5.30 -6.48
C ARG A 38 2.84 6.52 -7.36
N ALA A 39 2.08 7.60 -7.17
CA ALA A 39 2.34 8.87 -7.85
C ALA A 39 3.69 9.45 -7.39
N LEU A 40 4.44 10.07 -8.29
CA LEU A 40 5.74 10.67 -7.96
C LEU A 40 5.60 11.83 -6.95
N HIS A 41 4.53 12.60 -7.06
CA HIS A 41 4.21 13.71 -6.16
C HIS A 41 3.46 13.27 -4.89
N ARG A 42 3.48 11.97 -4.57
CA ARG A 42 2.78 11.47 -3.39
C ARG A 42 3.46 11.99 -2.13
N ASP A 43 2.72 12.77 -1.36
CA ASP A 43 3.10 13.22 -0.02
C ASP A 43 2.19 12.50 1.00
N ASP A 44 2.80 11.63 1.82
CA ASP A 44 2.05 10.83 2.79
C ASP A 44 1.47 11.68 3.93
N ASP A 45 2.11 12.79 4.31
CA ASP A 45 1.61 13.70 5.34
C ASP A 45 0.43 14.52 4.82
N ALA A 46 0.52 15.03 3.59
CA ALA A 46 -0.60 15.70 2.93
C ALA A 46 -1.80 14.77 2.76
N ILE A 47 -1.57 13.50 2.41
CA ILE A 47 -2.63 12.48 2.31
C ILE A 47 -3.26 12.22 3.68
N ALA A 48 -2.45 12.10 4.74
CA ALA A 48 -2.95 11.87 6.09
C ALA A 48 -3.83 13.06 6.55
N HIS A 49 -3.35 14.29 6.36
CA HIS A 49 -4.09 15.50 6.67
C HIS A 49 -5.41 15.56 5.88
N TRP A 50 -5.37 15.34 4.56
CA TRP A 50 -6.57 15.39 3.73
C TRP A 50 -7.63 14.37 4.15
N LYS A 51 -7.21 13.15 4.48
CA LYS A 51 -8.13 12.10 4.97
C LYS A 51 -8.76 12.45 6.31
N HIS A 52 -7.99 13.06 7.22
CA HIS A 52 -8.47 13.35 8.56
C HIS A 52 -9.38 14.58 8.61
N TYR A 53 -9.02 15.67 7.92
CA TYR A 53 -9.72 16.95 8.06
C TYR A 53 -10.64 17.27 6.87
N ILE A 54 -10.12 17.11 5.65
CA ILE A 54 -10.79 17.61 4.45
C ILE A 54 -11.90 16.66 4.02
N TRP A 55 -11.65 15.35 4.02
CA TRP A 55 -12.63 14.36 3.58
C TRP A 55 -13.93 14.35 4.42
N PRO A 56 -13.89 14.37 5.75
CA PRO A 56 -15.11 14.47 6.56
C PRO A 56 -15.86 15.78 6.32
N HIS A 57 -15.15 16.90 6.18
CA HIS A 57 -15.76 18.20 5.89
C HIS A 57 -16.52 18.17 4.56
N ILE A 58 -15.88 17.68 3.49
CA ILE A 58 -16.53 17.54 2.17
C ILE A 58 -17.77 16.66 2.26
N LYS A 59 -17.70 15.52 2.97
CA LYS A 59 -18.86 14.63 3.15
C LYS A 59 -20.02 15.33 3.87
N LYS A 60 -19.74 16.04 4.96
CA LYS A 60 -20.76 16.79 5.72
C LYS A 60 -21.44 17.83 4.82
N VAL A 61 -20.66 18.63 4.11
CA VAL A 61 -21.20 19.64 3.18
C VAL A 61 -22.01 18.99 2.05
N ALA A 62 -21.55 17.87 1.52
CA ALA A 62 -22.28 17.13 0.48
C ALA A 62 -23.62 16.58 0.99
N THR A 63 -23.71 16.15 2.24
CA THR A 63 -24.96 15.73 2.89
C THR A 63 -25.90 16.92 3.08
N THR A 64 -25.42 18.01 3.70
CA THR A 64 -26.24 19.23 3.88
C THR A 64 -26.80 19.78 2.57
N ARG A 65 -26.02 19.76 1.49
CA ARG A 65 -26.48 20.17 0.16
C ARG A 65 -27.51 19.22 -0.45
N ARG A 66 -27.49 17.93 -0.10
CA ARG A 66 -28.55 16.99 -0.51
C ARG A 66 -29.83 17.32 0.22
N ASP A 67 -29.78 17.44 1.55
CA ASP A 67 -30.98 17.70 2.38
C ASP A 67 -31.69 19.00 1.98
N ALA A 68 -30.91 20.07 1.70
CA ALA A 68 -31.45 21.34 1.22
C ALA A 68 -32.11 21.26 -0.17
N ARG A 69 -31.71 20.31 -1.02
CA ARG A 69 -32.36 20.07 -2.33
C ARG A 69 -33.62 19.22 -2.24
N PHE A 70 -33.75 18.39 -1.21
CA PHE A 70 -34.92 17.53 -1.01
C PHE A 70 -36.03 18.19 -0.18
N SER A 71 -35.75 19.31 0.50
CA SER A 71 -36.77 20.10 1.23
C SER A 71 -37.48 21.16 0.36
N ARG A 72 -37.36 21.08 -0.96
CA ARG A 72 -38.01 21.97 -1.94
C ARG A 72 -38.93 21.16 -2.83
#